data_AF-A0A2G9ZCY0-F1
#
_entry.id   AF-A0A2G9ZCY0-F1
#
_cell.length_a   1.000
_cell.length_b   1.000
_cell.length_c   1.000
_cell.angle_alpha   90.00
_cell.angle_beta   90.00
_cell.angle_gamma   90.00
#
_symmetry.space_group_name_H-M   'P 1'
#
loop_
_entity.id
_entity.type
_entity.pdbx_description
1 polymer ?
#
loop_
_entity_poly.entity_id
_entity_poly.type
_entity_poly.pdbx_seq_one_letter_code
_entity_poly.pdbx_strand_id
1 'polypeptide(L)'
;MDTLLNIYNKYVKFIDSSDLTASTRKSYVNSIGQFCNFWGLHKDVSTLNDRSFDLFMQKLKGEGYSQQSLDSKSSAINNFAFFLNKKSLCPETIPSVSPKESLKKDMNKPNILSKEEVTKLKQITQKDIRSSAVINLLLHSGIKVGEIIDLKVNEFQLKGNVGKISLPGREIEITSEALHALLKYLAIRPKKDNRIFFISLNGKPLNIRNLRRQISRYFIRAGIKKASLFDLRHTFCVDMLKNGMPIYELAKTCGHKNLISAQKYLDLIDI
;
A
#
# COMPACT_ATOMS: atom_id res chain seq x y z
N MET A 1 -3.37 3.23 -39.40
CA MET A 1 -4.07 2.43 -38.38
C MET A 1 -3.13 2.34 -37.18
N ASP A 2 -3.59 2.74 -35.99
CA ASP A 2 -2.69 3.02 -34.84
C ASP A 2 -2.31 1.73 -34.11
N THR A 3 -1.01 1.52 -33.90
CA THR A 3 -0.53 0.35 -33.14
C THR A 3 -0.90 0.46 -31.67
N LEU A 4 -1.05 -0.69 -31.01
CA LEU A 4 -1.35 -0.74 -29.58
C LEU A 4 -0.27 -0.03 -28.73
N LEU A 5 1.00 -0.03 -29.17
CA LEU A 5 2.07 0.75 -28.55
C LEU A 5 1.80 2.27 -28.59
N ASN A 6 1.35 2.80 -29.73
CA ASN A 6 1.00 4.21 -29.84
C ASN A 6 -0.19 4.56 -28.95
N ILE A 7 -1.19 3.69 -28.91
CA ILE A 7 -2.35 3.85 -28.04
C ILE A 7 -1.97 3.81 -26.56
N TYR A 8 -1.08 2.89 -26.18
CA TYR A 8 -0.54 2.83 -24.82
C TYR A 8 0.15 4.15 -24.42
N ASN A 9 0.99 4.71 -25.29
CA ASN A 9 1.65 5.99 -25.02
C ASN A 9 0.64 7.15 -24.89
N LYS A 10 -0.43 7.16 -25.68
CA LYS A 10 -1.53 8.12 -25.55
C LYS A 10 -2.28 7.92 -24.21
N TYR A 11 -2.48 6.68 -23.79
CA TYR A 11 -3.11 6.35 -22.51
C TYR A 11 -2.27 6.81 -21.31
N VAL A 12 -0.95 6.63 -21.34
CA VAL A 12 -0.06 7.13 -20.27
C VAL A 12 -0.23 8.64 -20.09
N LYS A 13 -0.21 9.41 -21.20
CA LYS A 13 -0.46 10.86 -21.15
C LYS A 13 -1.86 11.21 -20.60
N PHE A 14 -2.88 10.45 -21.00
CA PHE A 14 -4.24 10.63 -20.49
C PHE A 14 -4.31 10.43 -18.97
N ILE A 15 -3.68 9.38 -18.46
CA ILE A 15 -3.61 9.08 -17.03
C ILE A 15 -2.83 10.14 -16.26
N ASP A 16 -1.71 10.64 -16.81
CA ASP A 16 -0.92 11.69 -16.17
C ASP A 16 -1.69 13.00 -16.02
N SER A 17 -2.59 13.30 -16.95
CA SER A 17 -3.49 14.47 -16.90
C SER A 17 -4.73 14.29 -16.00
N SER A 18 -4.91 13.13 -15.36
CA SER A 18 -6.08 12.83 -14.54
C SER A 18 -5.87 13.13 -13.05
N ASP A 19 -6.96 13.39 -12.32
CA ASP A 19 -6.97 13.62 -10.86
C ASP A 19 -6.68 12.36 -10.02
N LEU A 20 -6.25 11.26 -10.65
CA LEU A 20 -5.91 10.02 -9.97
C LEU A 20 -4.65 10.17 -9.12
N THR A 21 -4.58 9.44 -8.00
CA THR A 21 -3.37 9.42 -7.16
C THR A 21 -2.17 8.83 -7.91
N ALA A 22 -0.95 9.23 -7.56
CA ALA A 22 0.27 8.70 -8.19
C ALA A 22 0.38 7.17 -8.12
N SER A 23 -0.07 6.55 -7.03
CA SER A 23 -0.14 5.09 -6.90
C SER A 23 -1.15 4.47 -7.85
N THR A 24 -2.33 5.07 -8.01
CA THR A 24 -3.37 4.58 -8.93
C THR A 24 -2.90 4.71 -10.38
N ARG A 25 -2.31 5.87 -10.76
CA ARG A 25 -1.71 6.09 -12.09
C ARG A 25 -0.70 5.00 -12.42
N LYS A 26 0.26 4.76 -11.52
CA LYS A 26 1.27 3.73 -11.68
C LYS A 26 0.66 2.33 -11.80
N SER A 27 -0.35 2.01 -10.99
CA SER A 27 -1.04 0.72 -11.06
C SER A 27 -1.72 0.51 -12.41
N TYR A 28 -2.43 1.53 -12.90
CA TYR A 28 -3.15 1.48 -14.17
C TYR A 28 -2.19 1.35 -15.35
N VAL A 29 -1.18 2.23 -15.43
CA VAL A 29 -0.15 2.19 -16.47
C VAL A 29 0.54 0.83 -16.52
N ASN A 30 0.96 0.28 -15.37
CA ASN A 30 1.58 -1.04 -15.32
C ASN A 30 0.64 -2.16 -15.78
N SER A 31 -0.63 -2.09 -15.41
CA SER A 31 -1.61 -3.13 -15.74
C SER A 31 -1.95 -3.12 -17.23
N ILE A 32 -2.11 -1.94 -17.82
CA ILE A 32 -2.33 -1.81 -19.26
C ILE A 32 -1.06 -2.14 -20.04
N GLY A 33 0.13 -1.78 -19.55
CA GLY A 33 1.38 -2.22 -20.17
C GLY A 33 1.48 -3.75 -20.21
N GLN A 34 1.08 -4.44 -19.14
CA GLN A 34 1.02 -5.90 -19.11
C GLN A 34 0.00 -6.47 -20.10
N PHE A 35 -1.18 -5.84 -20.21
CA PHE A 35 -2.19 -6.21 -21.21
C PHE A 35 -1.65 -6.04 -22.63
N CYS A 36 -1.04 -4.89 -22.95
CA CYS A 36 -0.51 -4.61 -24.27
C CYS A 36 0.62 -5.59 -24.65
N ASN A 37 1.46 -5.98 -23.69
CA ASN A 37 2.47 -7.03 -23.90
C ASN A 37 1.84 -8.41 -24.14
N PHE A 38 0.76 -8.75 -23.43
CA PHE A 38 0.04 -10.01 -23.64
C PHE A 38 -0.64 -10.06 -25.02
N TRP A 39 -1.31 -8.97 -25.42
CA TRP A 39 -2.06 -8.92 -26.68
C TRP A 39 -1.13 -8.83 -27.89
N GLY A 40 -0.05 -8.04 -27.76
CA GLY A 40 0.94 -7.77 -28.79
C GLY A 40 1.01 -6.28 -29.10
N LEU A 41 2.14 -5.64 -28.77
CA LEU A 41 2.35 -4.19 -28.94
C LEU A 41 2.24 -3.69 -30.38
N HIS A 42 2.56 -4.56 -31.34
CA HIS A 42 2.53 -4.23 -32.77
C HIS A 42 1.16 -4.46 -33.42
N LYS A 43 0.22 -5.10 -32.70
CA LYS A 43 -1.13 -5.32 -33.24
C LYS A 43 -1.85 -3.99 -33.37
N ASP A 44 -2.75 -3.95 -34.35
CA ASP A 44 -3.62 -2.83 -34.54
C ASP A 44 -4.66 -2.75 -33.41
N VAL A 45 -4.97 -1.54 -32.95
CA VAL A 45 -5.97 -1.31 -31.90
C VAL A 45 -7.36 -1.79 -32.31
N SER A 46 -7.69 -1.80 -33.61
CA SER A 46 -8.97 -2.32 -34.13
C SER A 46 -9.19 -3.80 -33.83
N THR A 47 -8.14 -4.55 -33.51
CA THR A 47 -8.25 -5.96 -33.09
C THR A 47 -8.77 -6.13 -31.67
N LEU A 48 -8.88 -5.04 -30.90
CA LEU A 48 -9.39 -5.07 -29.54
C LEU A 48 -10.91 -5.18 -29.50
N ASN A 49 -11.39 -6.13 -28.72
CA ASN A 49 -12.79 -6.28 -28.34
C ASN A 49 -12.87 -6.78 -26.88
N ASP A 50 -14.08 -6.97 -26.37
CA ASP A 50 -14.31 -7.42 -24.99
C ASP A 50 -13.58 -8.73 -24.68
N ARG A 51 -13.57 -9.64 -25.65
CA ARG A 51 -12.91 -10.94 -25.52
C ARG A 51 -11.39 -10.80 -25.35
N SER A 52 -10.77 -9.76 -25.90
CA SER A 52 -9.34 -9.47 -25.67
C SER A 52 -9.03 -9.28 -24.18
N PHE A 53 -9.90 -8.55 -23.48
CA PHE A 53 -9.74 -8.31 -22.04
C PHE A 53 -10.07 -9.54 -21.20
N ASP A 54 -11.11 -10.30 -21.57
CA ASP A 54 -11.47 -11.54 -20.87
C ASP A 54 -10.35 -12.58 -20.93
N LEU A 55 -9.73 -12.75 -22.11
CA LEU A 55 -8.59 -13.67 -22.27
C LEU A 55 -7.41 -13.27 -21.39
N PHE A 56 -7.16 -11.97 -21.25
CA PHE A 56 -6.11 -11.48 -20.35
C PHE A 56 -6.44 -11.76 -18.88
N MET A 57 -7.68 -11.51 -18.45
CA MET A 57 -8.13 -11.78 -17.09
C MET A 57 -8.10 -13.28 -16.75
N GLN A 58 -8.46 -14.15 -17.70
CA GLN A 58 -8.36 -15.60 -17.55
C GLN A 58 -6.90 -16.06 -17.39
N LYS A 59 -5.97 -15.53 -18.19
CA LYS A 59 -4.53 -15.80 -18.05
C LYS A 59 -4.02 -15.44 -16.66
N LEU A 60 -4.37 -14.25 -16.17
CA LEU A 60 -3.94 -13.79 -14.84
C LEU A 60 -4.50 -14.65 -13.72
N LYS A 61 -5.75 -15.13 -13.86
CA LYS A 61 -6.35 -16.08 -12.92
C LYS A 61 -5.59 -17.41 -12.95
N GLY A 62 -5.23 -17.92 -14.13
CA GLY A 62 -4.41 -19.13 -14.30
C GLY A 62 -2.99 -18.99 -13.72
N GLU A 63 -2.43 -17.78 -13.72
CA GLU A 63 -1.14 -17.46 -13.09
C GLU A 63 -1.22 -17.31 -11.55
N GLY A 64 -2.40 -17.50 -10.95
CA GLY A 64 -2.57 -17.48 -9.49
C GLY A 64 -2.54 -16.10 -8.86
N TYR A 65 -2.89 -15.04 -9.60
CA TYR A 65 -3.03 -13.69 -9.03
C TYR A 65 -4.14 -13.67 -7.96
N SER A 66 -3.93 -12.90 -6.89
CA SER A 66 -4.95 -12.72 -5.84
C SER A 66 -6.17 -11.99 -6.38
N GLN A 67 -7.35 -12.23 -5.79
CA GLN A 67 -8.60 -11.55 -6.17
C GLN A 67 -8.44 -10.03 -6.20
N GLN A 68 -7.83 -9.45 -5.17
CA GLN A 68 -7.52 -8.01 -5.12
C GLN A 68 -6.65 -7.53 -6.29
N SER A 69 -5.69 -8.34 -6.72
CA SER A 69 -4.85 -7.99 -7.89
C SER A 69 -5.66 -8.07 -9.18
N LEU A 70 -6.55 -9.05 -9.30
CA LEU A 70 -7.48 -9.17 -10.44
C LEU A 70 -8.45 -7.99 -10.47
N ASP A 71 -9.03 -7.59 -9.35
CA ASP A 71 -9.95 -6.45 -9.26
C ASP A 71 -9.25 -5.13 -9.62
N SER A 72 -8.02 -4.94 -9.15
CA SER A 72 -7.22 -3.77 -9.53
C SER A 72 -6.90 -3.74 -11.03
N LYS A 73 -6.63 -4.89 -11.64
CA LYS A 73 -6.39 -5.00 -13.09
C LYS A 73 -7.66 -4.78 -13.90
N SER A 74 -8.78 -5.34 -13.46
CA SER A 74 -10.10 -5.11 -14.05
C SER A 74 -10.47 -3.62 -14.01
N SER A 75 -10.19 -2.94 -12.90
CA SER A 75 -10.39 -1.48 -12.80
C SER A 75 -9.55 -0.69 -13.80
N ALA A 76 -8.28 -1.08 -13.98
CA ALA A 76 -7.41 -0.47 -14.98
C ALA A 76 -7.93 -0.72 -16.41
N ILE A 77 -8.36 -1.94 -16.72
CA ILE A 77 -8.94 -2.32 -18.01
C ILE A 77 -10.21 -1.51 -18.30
N ASN A 78 -11.13 -1.40 -17.35
CA ASN A 78 -12.35 -0.59 -17.50
C ASN A 78 -12.02 0.88 -17.79
N ASN A 79 -11.02 1.43 -17.10
CA ASN A 79 -10.56 2.80 -17.35
C ASN A 79 -9.90 2.94 -18.73
N PHE A 80 -9.17 1.93 -19.20
CA PHE A 80 -8.59 1.91 -20.53
C PHE A 80 -9.66 1.80 -21.63
N ALA A 81 -10.65 0.92 -21.46
CA ALA A 81 -11.82 0.82 -22.34
C ALA A 81 -12.58 2.16 -22.43
N PHE A 82 -12.80 2.82 -21.28
CA PHE A 82 -13.38 4.17 -21.26
C PHE A 82 -12.55 5.18 -22.06
N PHE A 83 -11.22 5.13 -21.94
CA PHE A 83 -10.31 5.98 -22.73
C PHE A 83 -10.42 5.69 -24.24
N LEU A 84 -10.43 4.42 -24.64
CA LEU A 84 -10.57 4.00 -26.04
C LEU A 84 -11.88 4.50 -26.64
N ASN A 85 -12.99 4.32 -25.92
CA ASN A 85 -14.32 4.78 -26.34
C ASN A 85 -14.38 6.31 -26.41
N LYS A 86 -13.89 7.01 -25.39
CA LYS A 86 -13.89 8.49 -25.34
C LYS A 86 -13.10 9.12 -26.49
N LYS A 87 -12.09 8.42 -27.01
CA LYS A 87 -11.25 8.88 -28.12
C LYS A 87 -11.64 8.24 -29.46
N SER A 88 -12.70 7.43 -29.50
CA SER A 88 -13.16 6.69 -30.69
C SER A 88 -12.03 5.93 -31.39
N LEU A 89 -11.18 5.28 -30.60
CA LEU A 89 -9.97 4.58 -31.08
C LEU A 89 -10.25 3.15 -31.53
N CYS A 90 -11.39 2.58 -31.15
CA CYS A 90 -11.84 1.26 -31.58
C CYS A 90 -13.08 1.39 -32.49
N PRO A 91 -13.25 0.49 -33.48
CA PRO A 91 -14.45 0.46 -34.32
C PRO A 91 -15.71 0.10 -33.53
N GLU A 92 -15.59 -0.82 -32.57
CA GLU A 92 -16.67 -1.26 -31.70
C GLU A 92 -16.54 -0.60 -30.32
N THR A 93 -17.69 -0.27 -29.73
CA THR A 93 -17.74 0.22 -28.34
C THR A 93 -17.50 -0.95 -27.40
N ILE A 94 -16.41 -0.87 -26.65
CA ILE A 94 -16.07 -1.87 -25.64
C ILE A 94 -16.85 -1.52 -24.36
N PRO A 95 -17.77 -2.35 -23.82
CA PRO A 95 -18.38 -2.13 -22.51
C PRO A 95 -17.35 -1.71 -21.46
N SER A 96 -17.55 -0.50 -20.95
CA SER A 96 -16.70 0.11 -19.94
C SER A 96 -17.57 0.68 -18.83
N VAL A 97 -17.22 0.38 -17.59
CA VAL A 97 -17.82 1.04 -16.42
C VAL A 97 -17.06 2.34 -16.17
N SER A 98 -17.79 3.41 -15.83
CA SER A 98 -17.15 4.70 -15.55
C SER A 98 -16.14 4.55 -14.39
N PRO A 99 -14.99 5.24 -14.42
CA PRO A 99 -13.94 5.07 -13.39
C PRO A 99 -14.41 5.33 -11.96
N LYS A 100 -15.49 6.11 -11.77
CA LYS A 100 -16.08 6.41 -10.45
C LYS A 100 -16.87 5.22 -9.88
N GLU A 101 -17.45 4.37 -10.74
CA GLU A 101 -18.29 3.24 -10.33
C GLU A 101 -17.46 1.97 -10.08
N SER A 102 -16.38 1.76 -10.84
CA SER A 102 -15.50 0.59 -10.68
C SER A 102 -14.69 0.57 -9.37
N LEU A 103 -14.55 1.72 -8.71
CA LEU A 103 -13.81 1.84 -7.43
C LEU A 103 -14.56 1.26 -6.23
N LYS A 104 -15.83 0.88 -6.37
CA LYS A 104 -16.69 0.41 -5.27
C LYS A 104 -16.52 -1.08 -4.92
N LYS A 105 -15.65 -1.83 -5.60
CA LYS A 105 -15.63 -3.30 -5.48
C LYS A 105 -14.81 -3.80 -4.29
N ASP A 106 -15.44 -4.73 -3.56
CA ASP A 106 -15.04 -5.51 -2.39
C ASP A 106 -13.57 -5.37 -1.94
N MET A 107 -13.38 -4.58 -0.88
CA MET A 107 -12.13 -4.59 -0.14
C MET A 107 -12.04 -5.89 0.66
N ASN A 108 -11.12 -6.78 0.27
CA ASN A 108 -10.75 -7.93 1.11
C ASN A 108 -10.58 -7.50 2.56
N LYS A 109 -11.21 -8.23 3.49
CA LYS A 109 -11.12 -7.96 4.92
C LYS A 109 -9.64 -7.83 5.33
N PRO A 110 -9.25 -6.76 6.03
CA PRO A 110 -7.88 -6.61 6.50
C PRO A 110 -7.46 -7.81 7.35
N ASN A 111 -6.28 -8.35 7.08
CA ASN A 111 -5.69 -9.35 7.97
C ASN A 111 -5.10 -8.65 9.20
N ILE A 112 -5.29 -9.25 10.38
CA ILE A 112 -4.78 -8.75 11.66
C ILE A 112 -4.05 -9.86 12.39
N LEU A 113 -3.10 -9.47 13.24
CA LEU A 113 -2.34 -10.40 14.09
C LEU A 113 -3.01 -10.57 15.45
N SER A 114 -2.95 -11.78 16.02
CA SER A 114 -3.33 -12.02 17.41
C SER A 114 -2.31 -11.44 18.40
N LYS A 115 -2.70 -11.33 19.69
CA LYS A 115 -1.78 -10.86 20.75
C LYS A 115 -0.58 -11.79 20.91
N GLU A 116 -0.78 -13.11 20.78
CA GLU A 116 0.30 -14.10 20.82
C GLU A 116 1.24 -13.94 19.63
N GLU A 117 0.69 -13.74 18.42
CA GLU A 117 1.47 -13.51 17.20
C GLU A 117 2.32 -12.25 17.30
N VAL A 118 1.75 -11.15 17.79
CA VAL A 118 2.48 -9.90 18.04
C VAL A 118 3.63 -10.12 19.03
N THR A 119 3.36 -10.81 20.14
CA THR A 119 4.37 -11.10 21.17
C THR A 119 5.52 -11.92 20.61
N LYS A 120 5.21 -12.99 19.87
CA LYS A 120 6.21 -13.87 19.24
C LYS A 120 7.03 -13.12 18.18
N LEU A 121 6.38 -12.27 17.38
CA LEU A 121 7.06 -11.43 16.39
C LEU A 121 8.06 -10.47 17.04
N LYS A 122 7.66 -9.82 18.13
CA LYS A 122 8.54 -8.91 18.90
C LYS A 122 9.75 -9.65 19.48
N GLN A 123 9.56 -10.83 20.04
CA GLN A 123 10.65 -11.66 20.58
C GLN A 123 11.66 -12.05 19.48
N ILE A 124 11.19 -12.53 18.34
CA ILE A 124 12.06 -12.97 17.24
C ILE A 124 12.84 -11.80 16.61
N THR A 125 12.26 -10.60 16.64
CA THR A 125 12.85 -9.40 16.02
C THR A 125 13.75 -8.62 16.96
N GLN A 126 13.81 -8.97 18.25
CA GLN A 126 14.56 -8.24 19.28
C GLN A 126 16.03 -8.00 18.93
N LYS A 127 16.68 -8.95 18.25
CA LYS A 127 18.09 -8.83 17.82
C LYS A 127 18.29 -7.92 16.59
N ASP A 128 17.28 -7.74 15.75
CA ASP A 128 17.31 -6.78 14.65
C ASP A 128 16.68 -5.47 15.12
N ILE A 129 17.49 -4.63 15.74
CA ILE A 129 17.06 -3.39 16.39
C ILE A 129 16.31 -2.47 15.42
N ARG A 130 16.73 -2.39 14.14
CA ARG A 130 16.05 -1.55 13.14
C ARG A 130 14.68 -2.12 12.78
N SER A 131 14.59 -3.41 12.49
CA SER A 131 13.28 -4.02 12.19
C SER A 131 12.36 -4.02 13.40
N SER A 132 12.89 -4.22 14.61
CA SER A 132 12.13 -4.13 15.85
C SER A 132 11.54 -2.72 16.05
N ALA A 133 12.33 -1.67 15.81
CA ALA A 133 11.85 -0.29 15.88
C ALA A 133 10.73 0.00 14.87
N VAL A 134 10.87 -0.45 13.62
CA VAL A 134 9.82 -0.30 12.60
C VAL A 134 8.54 -1.05 12.97
N ILE A 135 8.67 -2.30 13.45
CA ILE A 135 7.51 -3.13 13.84
C ILE A 135 6.76 -2.51 15.00
N ASN A 136 7.48 -2.07 16.05
CA ASN A 136 6.86 -1.40 17.19
C ASN A 136 6.17 -0.09 16.77
N LEU A 137 6.79 0.69 15.89
CA LEU A 137 6.17 1.92 15.41
C LEU A 137 4.86 1.64 14.66
N LEU A 138 4.82 0.62 13.79
CA LEU A 138 3.58 0.24 13.08
C LEU A 138 2.48 -0.26 14.01
N LEU A 139 2.84 -1.03 15.05
CA LEU A 139 1.89 -1.63 15.99
C LEU A 139 1.33 -0.63 17.02
N HIS A 140 1.93 0.55 17.17
CA HIS A 140 1.63 1.44 18.30
C HIS A 140 1.30 2.89 17.93
N SER A 141 1.31 3.25 16.65
CA SER A 141 1.26 4.67 16.26
C SER A 141 0.33 4.98 15.09
N GLY A 142 -0.13 3.97 14.34
CA GLY A 142 -0.97 4.21 13.16
C GLY A 142 -0.26 4.98 12.04
N ILE A 143 1.08 5.03 12.03
CA ILE A 143 1.87 5.60 10.93
C ILE A 143 1.78 4.74 9.66
N LYS A 144 1.92 5.33 8.47
CA LYS A 144 1.95 4.57 7.20
C LYS A 144 3.38 4.11 6.94
N VAL A 145 3.53 2.96 6.29
CA VAL A 145 4.85 2.44 5.90
C VAL A 145 5.62 3.44 5.01
N GLY A 146 4.93 4.15 4.13
CA GLY A 146 5.55 5.20 3.30
C GLY A 146 6.10 6.35 4.17
N GLU A 147 5.32 6.80 5.14
CA GLU A 147 5.74 7.85 6.08
C GLU A 147 6.92 7.41 6.94
N ILE A 148 7.00 6.14 7.36
CA ILE A 148 8.17 5.61 8.08
C ILE A 148 9.46 5.74 7.25
N ILE A 149 9.36 5.49 5.94
CA ILE A 149 10.53 5.45 5.06
C ILE A 149 11.02 6.84 4.71
N ASP A 150 10.09 7.79 4.61
CA ASP A 150 10.39 9.19 4.35
C ASP A 150 10.56 10.03 5.62
N LEU A 151 10.33 9.42 6.80
CA LEU A 151 10.42 10.07 8.11
C LEU A 151 11.78 10.73 8.28
N LYS A 152 11.79 12.00 8.63
CA LYS A 152 13.03 12.75 8.88
C LYS A 152 13.44 12.68 10.35
N VAL A 153 14.73 12.86 10.61
CA VAL A 153 15.27 12.87 11.98
C VAL A 153 14.66 14.00 12.80
N ASN A 154 14.47 15.19 12.20
CA ASN A 154 13.89 16.36 12.87
C ASN A 154 12.37 16.30 13.05
N GLU A 155 11.68 15.35 12.40
CA GLU A 155 10.25 15.10 12.59
C GLU A 155 9.98 14.27 13.85
N PHE A 156 11.01 13.59 14.39
CA PHE A 156 10.94 12.93 15.69
C PHE A 156 11.44 13.86 16.79
N GLN A 157 10.63 14.05 17.82
CA GLN A 157 10.93 14.90 18.97
C GLN A 157 10.78 14.10 20.26
N LEU A 158 11.72 14.33 21.18
CA LEU A 158 11.69 13.75 22.52
C LEU A 158 11.61 14.88 23.54
N LYS A 159 10.52 14.92 24.32
CA LYS A 159 10.35 15.86 25.43
C LYS A 159 10.15 15.07 26.72
N GLY A 160 11.21 14.98 27.52
CA GLY A 160 11.25 14.08 28.69
C GLY A 160 11.10 12.62 28.25
N ASN A 161 10.08 11.93 28.77
CA ASN A 161 9.76 10.54 28.42
C ASN A 161 8.67 10.40 27.36
N VAL A 162 8.27 11.52 26.72
CA VAL A 162 7.22 11.53 25.69
C VAL A 162 7.86 11.75 24.32
N GLY A 163 7.69 10.77 23.43
CA GLY A 163 8.10 10.86 22.03
C GLY A 163 6.95 11.32 21.15
N LYS A 164 7.24 12.20 20.19
CA LYS A 164 6.28 12.65 19.17
C LYS A 164 6.89 12.56 17.77
N ILE A 165 6.05 12.22 16.79
CA ILE A 165 6.38 12.35 15.37
C ILE A 165 5.44 13.38 14.75
N SER A 166 6.00 14.45 14.20
CA SER A 166 5.27 15.51 13.51
C SER A 166 5.26 15.25 12.01
N LEU A 167 4.09 14.89 11.47
CA LEU A 167 3.87 14.69 10.04
C LEU A 167 3.01 15.82 9.47
N PRO A 168 3.00 16.03 8.14
CA PRO A 168 2.10 17.00 7.52
C PRO A 168 0.64 16.79 7.94
N GLY A 169 0.08 17.75 8.68
CA GLY A 169 -1.31 17.75 9.12
C GLY A 169 -1.65 16.87 10.32
N ARG A 170 -0.69 16.20 10.97
CA ARG A 170 -0.93 15.46 12.22
C ARG A 170 0.32 15.24 13.06
N GLU A 171 0.13 15.17 14.37
CA GLU A 171 1.14 14.67 15.30
C GLU A 171 0.75 13.28 15.78
N ILE A 172 1.75 12.42 15.96
CA ILE A 172 1.59 11.07 16.47
C ILE A 172 2.38 10.98 17.77
N GLU A 173 1.68 10.77 18.88
CA GLU A 173 2.32 10.44 20.15
C GLU A 173 2.76 8.99 20.15
N ILE A 174 3.96 8.75 20.68
CA ILE A 174 4.59 7.43 20.64
C ILE A 174 4.48 6.80 22.03
N THR A 175 3.95 5.59 22.07
CA THR A 175 3.90 4.80 23.31
C THR A 175 5.30 4.54 23.86
N SER A 176 5.42 4.32 25.17
CA SER A 176 6.70 4.04 25.82
C SER A 176 7.45 2.86 25.18
N GLU A 177 6.72 1.82 24.76
CA GLU A 177 7.30 0.64 24.10
C GLU A 177 7.90 0.99 22.73
N ALA A 178 7.17 1.73 21.89
CA ALA A 178 7.67 2.16 20.59
C ALA A 178 8.82 3.17 20.74
N LEU A 179 8.73 4.09 21.69
CA LEU A 179 9.78 5.05 22.00
C LEU A 179 11.08 4.34 22.38
N HIS A 180 11.00 3.35 23.27
CA HIS A 180 12.15 2.55 23.68
C HIS A 180 12.83 1.89 22.46
N ALA A 181 12.06 1.31 21.55
CA ALA A 181 12.59 0.68 20.34
C ALA A 181 13.25 1.70 19.39
N LEU A 182 12.66 2.90 19.23
CA LEU A 182 13.23 3.99 18.43
C LEU A 182 14.55 4.49 19.00
N LEU A 183 14.63 4.71 20.33
CA LEU A 183 15.85 5.17 20.99
C LEU A 183 16.98 4.14 20.88
N LYS A 184 16.67 2.84 21.05
CA LYS A 184 17.63 1.76 20.79
C LYS A 184 18.17 1.79 19.37
N TYR A 185 17.31 2.05 18.39
CA TYR A 185 17.75 2.18 17.00
C TYR A 185 18.63 3.42 16.79
N LEU A 186 18.24 4.59 17.31
CA LEU A 186 19.02 5.81 17.19
C LEU A 186 20.43 5.66 17.77
N ALA A 187 20.60 4.91 18.86
CA ALA A 187 21.90 4.65 19.48
C ALA A 187 22.88 3.90 18.56
N ILE A 188 22.38 2.98 17.73
CA ILE A 188 23.21 2.18 16.81
C ILE A 188 23.18 2.67 15.36
N ARG A 189 22.38 3.69 15.08
CA ARG A 189 22.11 4.17 13.72
C ARG A 189 23.39 4.72 13.10
N PRO A 190 23.74 4.33 11.85
CA PRO A 190 24.90 4.90 11.16
C PRO A 190 24.79 6.43 11.03
N LYS A 191 25.86 7.16 11.37
CA LYS A 191 25.91 8.65 11.29
C LYS A 191 26.18 9.17 9.86
N LYS A 192 25.79 8.43 8.81
CA LYS A 192 26.11 8.71 7.40
C LYS A 192 25.13 9.67 6.70
N ASP A 193 23.87 9.69 7.15
CA ASP A 193 22.85 10.64 6.71
C ASP A 193 22.12 11.10 7.96
N ASN A 194 21.90 12.41 8.15
CA ASN A 194 21.17 12.93 9.32
C ASN A 194 19.77 13.45 8.96
N ARG A 195 19.33 13.27 7.71
CA ARG A 195 18.04 13.75 7.23
C ARG A 195 16.94 12.73 7.45
N ILE A 196 17.17 11.48 7.04
CA ILE A 196 16.15 10.41 7.11
C ILE A 196 16.31 9.57 8.38
N PHE A 197 15.24 9.34 9.13
CA PHE A 197 15.25 8.59 10.38
C PHE A 197 15.68 7.13 10.17
N PHE A 198 14.99 6.39 9.30
CA PHE A 198 15.33 4.99 9.03
C PHE A 198 16.20 4.84 7.78
N ILE A 199 17.42 4.36 7.97
CA ILE A 199 18.40 4.15 6.90
C ILE A 199 18.89 2.70 6.83
N SER A 200 19.38 2.34 5.64
CA SER A 200 20.15 1.12 5.42
C SER A 200 21.55 1.21 6.03
N LEU A 201 22.27 0.09 6.11
CA LEU A 201 23.67 0.03 6.57
C LEU A 201 24.60 0.95 5.76
N ASN A 202 24.26 1.19 4.49
CA ASN A 202 25.02 2.07 3.59
C ASN A 202 24.63 3.55 3.71
N GLY A 203 23.75 3.92 4.64
CA GLY A 203 23.30 5.30 4.85
C GLY A 203 22.18 5.75 3.91
N LYS A 204 21.73 4.91 2.98
CA LYS A 204 20.64 5.25 2.04
C LYS A 204 19.26 5.05 2.69
N PRO A 205 18.23 5.82 2.28
CA PRO A 205 16.84 5.59 2.70
C PRO A 205 16.40 4.15 2.46
N LEU A 206 15.50 3.65 3.31
CA LEU A 206 14.94 2.32 3.12
C LEU A 206 14.06 2.24 1.87
N ASN A 207 13.98 1.05 1.28
CA ASN A 207 13.05 0.78 0.19
C ASN A 207 11.89 -0.07 0.75
N ILE A 208 10.63 0.32 0.48
CA ILE A 208 9.41 -0.39 0.94
C ILE A 208 9.49 -1.88 0.60
N ARG A 209 9.93 -2.24 -0.62
CA ARG A 209 10.01 -3.64 -1.07
C ARG A 209 11.01 -4.43 -0.24
N ASN A 210 12.17 -3.84 0.05
CA ASN A 210 13.20 -4.47 0.87
C ASN A 210 12.75 -4.62 2.32
N LEU A 211 12.11 -3.58 2.87
CA LEU A 211 11.56 -3.61 4.22
C LEU A 211 10.47 -4.68 4.36
N ARG A 212 9.54 -4.73 3.39
CA ARG A 212 8.51 -5.78 3.31
C ARG A 212 9.15 -7.16 3.28
N ARG A 213 10.11 -7.40 2.38
CA ARG A 213 10.81 -8.70 2.29
C ARG A 213 11.53 -9.04 3.59
N GLN A 214 12.19 -8.08 4.22
CA GLN A 214 12.88 -8.28 5.49
C GLN A 214 11.90 -8.70 6.59
N ILE A 215 10.78 -7.99 6.74
CA ILE A 215 9.77 -8.27 7.77
C ILE A 215 8.98 -9.55 7.48
N SER A 216 8.74 -9.89 6.21
CA SER A 216 8.16 -11.17 5.82
C SER A 216 8.95 -12.38 6.32
N ARG A 217 10.29 -12.30 6.39
CA ARG A 217 11.10 -13.37 6.99
C ARG A 217 10.82 -13.55 8.48
N TYR A 218 10.49 -12.47 9.19
CA TYR A 218 10.13 -12.54 10.60
C TYR A 218 8.74 -13.11 10.81
N PHE A 219 7.76 -12.81 9.95
CA PHE A 219 6.45 -13.48 9.99
C PHE A 219 6.60 -14.99 9.80
N ILE A 220 7.39 -15.43 8.82
CA ILE A 220 7.66 -16.86 8.58
C ILE A 220 8.29 -17.51 9.82
N ARG A 221 9.33 -16.89 10.41
CA ARG A 221 9.98 -17.39 11.63
C ARG A 221 9.04 -17.42 12.84
N ALA A 222 8.10 -16.48 12.92
CA ALA A 222 7.07 -16.46 13.95
C ALA A 222 5.96 -17.50 13.69
N GLY A 223 5.92 -18.14 12.52
CA GLY A 223 4.85 -19.06 12.14
C GLY A 223 3.55 -18.34 11.76
N ILE A 224 3.61 -17.03 11.53
CA ILE A 224 2.45 -16.20 11.17
C ILE A 224 2.20 -16.35 9.66
N LYS A 225 1.05 -16.93 9.31
CA LYS A 225 0.70 -17.23 7.91
C LYS A 225 0.02 -16.02 7.27
N LYS A 226 0.32 -15.78 5.99
CA LYS A 226 -0.32 -14.75 5.14
C LYS A 226 -0.23 -13.30 5.67
N ALA A 227 0.64 -13.02 6.64
CA ALA A 227 0.84 -11.67 7.14
C ALA A 227 1.74 -10.81 6.23
N SER A 228 1.37 -9.54 6.13
CA SER A 228 2.09 -8.50 5.41
C SER A 228 2.57 -7.40 6.35
N LEU A 229 3.52 -6.60 5.89
CA LEU A 229 4.01 -5.43 6.63
C LEU A 229 2.87 -4.46 7.00
N PHE A 230 1.85 -4.36 6.15
CA PHE A 230 0.72 -3.45 6.35
C PHE A 230 -0.24 -3.95 7.43
N ASP A 231 -0.26 -5.26 7.68
CA ASP A 231 -1.15 -5.90 8.65
C ASP A 231 -0.81 -5.46 10.08
N LEU A 232 0.45 -5.09 10.35
CA LEU A 232 0.84 -4.51 11.65
C LEU A 232 0.05 -3.24 11.98
N ARG A 233 -0.17 -2.38 10.98
CA ARG A 233 -0.99 -1.18 11.14
C ARG A 233 -2.47 -1.56 11.25
N HIS A 234 -2.93 -2.59 10.53
CA HIS A 234 -4.30 -3.07 10.65
C HIS A 234 -4.58 -3.58 12.06
N THR A 235 -3.66 -4.33 12.66
CA THR A 235 -3.70 -4.75 14.06
C THR A 235 -3.84 -3.55 14.99
N PHE A 236 -2.98 -2.52 14.85
CA PHE A 236 -3.11 -1.29 15.63
C PHE A 236 -4.50 -0.64 15.50
N CYS A 237 -5.00 -0.49 14.28
CA CYS A 237 -6.29 0.15 14.05
C CYS A 237 -7.44 -0.62 14.70
N VAL A 238 -7.45 -1.95 14.58
CA VAL A 238 -8.48 -2.79 15.19
C VAL A 238 -8.35 -2.79 16.71
N ASP A 239 -7.14 -2.88 17.26
CA ASP A 239 -6.92 -2.84 18.70
C ASP A 239 -7.39 -1.52 19.32
N MET A 240 -7.14 -0.38 18.67
CA MET A 240 -7.64 0.92 19.14
C MET A 240 -9.17 0.99 19.15
N LEU A 241 -9.83 0.49 18.10
CA LEU A 241 -11.29 0.45 18.05
C LEU A 241 -11.87 -0.48 19.12
N LYS A 242 -11.27 -1.65 19.32
CA LYS A 242 -11.66 -2.60 20.39
C LYS A 242 -11.53 -1.99 21.78
N ASN A 243 -10.56 -1.10 21.97
CA ASN A 243 -10.38 -0.35 23.23
C ASN A 243 -11.24 0.91 23.31
N GLY A 244 -12.23 1.08 22.43
CA GLY A 244 -13.22 2.16 22.50
C GLY A 244 -12.80 3.48 21.86
N MET A 245 -11.68 3.53 21.12
CA MET A 245 -11.30 4.75 20.39
C MET A 245 -12.37 5.07 19.33
N PRO A 246 -12.94 6.30 19.31
CA PRO A 246 -13.87 6.69 18.27
C PRO A 246 -13.23 6.61 16.87
N ILE A 247 -13.97 6.11 15.88
CA ILE A 247 -13.45 5.95 14.50
C ILE A 247 -12.90 7.25 13.90
N TYR A 248 -13.49 8.39 14.24
CA TYR A 248 -13.03 9.70 13.80
C TYR A 248 -11.63 10.03 14.34
N GLU A 249 -11.39 9.74 15.63
CA GLU A 249 -10.08 9.91 16.26
C GLU A 249 -9.07 8.96 15.66
N LEU A 250 -9.44 7.69 15.47
CA LEU A 250 -8.56 6.72 14.80
C LEU A 250 -8.17 7.22 13.41
N ALA A 251 -9.12 7.69 12.61
CA ALA A 251 -8.88 8.17 11.25
C ALA A 251 -7.94 9.38 11.24
N LYS A 252 -8.09 10.31 12.19
CA LYS A 252 -7.19 11.45 12.40
C LYS A 252 -5.78 10.98 12.78
N THR A 253 -5.67 10.12 13.79
CA THR A 253 -4.40 9.53 14.25
C THR A 253 -3.70 8.77 13.14
N CYS A 254 -4.45 8.10 12.26
CA CYS A 254 -3.96 7.33 11.11
C CYS A 254 -3.73 8.17 9.84
N GLY A 255 -4.09 9.46 9.82
CA GLY A 255 -3.95 10.34 8.66
C GLY A 255 -4.73 9.85 7.44
N HIS A 256 -5.94 9.33 7.65
CA HIS A 256 -6.83 8.96 6.56
C HIS A 256 -7.48 10.22 5.98
N LYS A 257 -7.38 10.41 4.66
CA LYS A 257 -8.08 11.51 3.97
C LYS A 257 -9.60 11.34 4.01
N ASN A 258 -10.07 10.09 4.12
CA ASN A 258 -11.48 9.70 4.04
C ASN A 258 -11.77 8.65 5.11
N LEU A 259 -12.91 8.77 5.81
CA LEU A 259 -13.34 7.80 6.83
C LEU A 259 -13.58 6.39 6.27
N ILE A 260 -13.88 6.27 4.98
CA ILE A 260 -14.09 4.99 4.27
C ILE A 260 -12.91 4.02 4.49
N SER A 261 -11.67 4.54 4.54
CA SER A 261 -10.49 3.69 4.78
C SER A 261 -10.40 3.14 6.20
N ALA A 262 -11.07 3.75 7.17
CA ALA A 262 -11.18 3.27 8.54
C ALA A 262 -12.39 2.35 8.74
N GLN A 263 -13.49 2.55 8.00
CA GLN A 263 -14.72 1.76 8.10
C GLN A 263 -14.49 0.26 7.91
N LYS A 264 -13.55 -0.13 7.03
CA LYS A 264 -13.16 -1.53 6.81
C LYS A 264 -12.69 -2.28 8.07
N TYR A 265 -12.36 -1.57 9.16
CA TYR A 265 -11.98 -2.18 10.43
C TYR A 265 -13.17 -2.41 11.35
N LEU A 266 -14.29 -1.72 11.13
CA LEU A 266 -15.52 -1.93 11.90
C LEU A 266 -16.07 -3.33 11.68
N ASP A 267 -15.94 -3.87 10.46
CA ASP A 267 -16.36 -5.25 10.14
C ASP A 267 -15.50 -6.34 10.82
N LEU A 268 -14.48 -5.95 11.59
CA LEU A 268 -13.56 -6.82 12.33
C LEU A 268 -13.71 -6.70 13.86
N ILE A 269 -14.59 -5.83 14.32
CA ILE A 269 -14.95 -5.71 15.74
C ILE A 269 -16.39 -6.18 15.90
N ASP A 270 -16.61 -7.13 16.81
CA ASP A 270 -17.96 -7.45 17.25
C ASP A 270 -18.34 -6.34 18.25
N ILE A 271 -19.29 -5.48 17.86
CA ILE A 271 -19.86 -4.44 18.73
C ILE A 271 -21.03 -5.05 19.49
#